data_AF-A0A497G3W3-F1
#
_entry.id   AF-A0A497G3W3-F1
#
_cell.length_a   1.000
_cell.length_b   1.000
_cell.length_c   1.000
_cell.angle_alpha   90.00
_cell.angle_beta   90.00
_cell.angle_gamma   90.00
#
_symmetry.space_group_name_H-M   'P 1'
#
loop_
_entity.id
_entity.type
_entity.pdbx_description
1 polymer ?
#
loop_
_entity_poly.entity_id
_entity_poly.type
_entity_poly.pdbx_seq_one_letter_code
_entity_poly.pdbx_strand_id
1 'polypeptide(L)'
;MLPDFFAHCLIGVITPLTWKRKRGRDFLVAVILSTFPDIDAFFSSLHRILLHSVVILIPLIIIVDMILKKYGYRVYQRLSLSLLPLIHVIMDLSTRGIPVKILFPLVDYGYQFSWLLDSIIINLLQLSPYSYFIEVIRVDLVLLLVVLFLIITNSLTCKYIFD
;
A
#
# COMPACT_ATOMS: atom_id res chain seq x y z
N MET A 1 4.86 7.37 -13.12
CA MET A 1 4.07 6.19 -13.52
C MET A 1 4.85 4.88 -13.31
N LEU A 2 6.05 4.68 -13.86
CA LEU A 2 6.82 3.42 -13.65
C LEU A 2 7.32 3.15 -12.20
N PRO A 3 7.76 4.16 -11.41
CA PRO A 3 8.22 3.91 -10.03
C PRO A 3 7.10 3.49 -9.08
N ASP A 4 5.86 3.92 -9.35
CA ASP A 4 4.67 3.69 -8.51
C ASP A 4 4.25 2.22 -8.56
N PHE A 5 3.99 1.71 -9.77
CA PHE A 5 3.59 0.32 -9.95
C PHE A 5 4.64 -0.67 -9.42
N PHE A 6 5.93 -0.37 -9.63
CA PHE A 6 7.01 -1.20 -9.09
C PHE A 6 7.03 -1.21 -7.56
N ALA A 7 6.88 -0.04 -6.91
CA ALA A 7 6.81 0.04 -5.45
C ALA A 7 5.61 -0.75 -4.89
N HIS A 8 4.46 -0.65 -5.54
CA HIS A 8 3.25 -1.39 -5.18
C HIS A 8 3.43 -2.91 -5.37
N CYS A 9 4.04 -3.35 -6.48
CA CYS A 9 4.45 -4.75 -6.67
C CYS A 9 5.39 -5.22 -5.57
N LEU A 10 6.39 -4.40 -5.21
CA LEU A 10 7.38 -4.75 -4.20
C LEU A 10 6.74 -4.93 -2.83
N ILE A 11 5.78 -4.08 -2.44
CA ILE A 11 4.97 -4.28 -1.23
C ILE A 11 4.20 -5.61 -1.28
N GLY A 12 3.62 -5.95 -2.43
CA GLY A 12 2.98 -7.26 -2.65
C GLY A 12 3.96 -8.42 -2.44
N VAL A 13 5.20 -8.31 -2.92
CA VAL A 13 6.23 -9.34 -2.72
C VAL A 13 6.71 -9.43 -1.26
N ILE A 14 6.91 -8.29 -0.61
CA ILE A 14 7.41 -8.22 0.77
C ILE A 14 6.37 -8.75 1.76
N THR A 15 5.09 -8.55 1.50
CA THR A 15 4.02 -8.90 2.44
C THR A 15 4.07 -10.38 2.85
N PRO A 16 4.08 -11.37 1.95
CA PRO A 16 4.27 -12.78 2.31
C PRO A 16 5.64 -13.12 2.90
N LEU A 17 6.69 -12.33 2.63
CA LEU A 17 8.01 -12.56 3.23
C LEU A 17 8.03 -12.31 4.73
N THR A 18 7.11 -11.50 5.23
CA THR A 18 6.94 -11.32 6.69
C THR A 18 6.38 -12.58 7.36
N TRP A 19 5.76 -13.51 6.62
CA TRP A 19 5.08 -14.65 7.22
C TRP A 19 6.00 -15.86 7.46
N LYS A 20 5.75 -16.59 8.55
CA LYS A 20 6.46 -17.86 8.86
C LYS A 20 6.25 -18.95 7.81
N ARG A 21 5.06 -19.02 7.19
CA ARG A 21 4.73 -19.98 6.13
C ARG A 21 4.25 -19.21 4.90
N LYS A 22 4.96 -19.37 3.78
CA LYS A 22 4.68 -18.72 2.50
C LYS A 22 4.63 -19.75 1.38
N ARG A 23 3.70 -19.57 0.44
CA ARG A 23 3.52 -20.39 -0.76
C ARG A 23 3.61 -19.49 -1.99
N GLY A 24 3.99 -20.03 -3.16
CA GLY A 24 4.08 -19.24 -4.39
C GLY A 24 2.79 -18.48 -4.72
N ARG A 25 1.62 -19.10 -4.49
CA ARG A 25 0.31 -18.46 -4.67
C ARG A 25 0.10 -17.21 -3.80
N ASP A 26 0.73 -17.16 -2.63
CA ASP A 26 0.55 -16.07 -1.68
C ASP A 26 1.18 -14.78 -2.22
N PHE A 27 2.33 -14.91 -2.91
CA PHE A 27 2.98 -13.81 -3.63
C PHE A 27 2.12 -13.31 -4.78
N LEU A 28 1.55 -14.22 -5.57
CA LEU A 28 0.68 -13.84 -6.68
C LEU A 28 -0.54 -13.07 -6.19
N VAL A 29 -1.22 -13.58 -5.15
CA VAL A 29 -2.38 -12.90 -4.55
C VAL A 29 -1.99 -11.55 -3.97
N ALA A 30 -0.86 -11.47 -3.26
CA ALA A 30 -0.41 -10.21 -2.67
C ALA A 30 -0.07 -9.17 -3.73
N VAL A 31 0.65 -9.54 -4.80
CA VAL A 31 0.94 -8.62 -5.91
C VAL A 31 -0.34 -8.15 -6.59
N ILE A 32 -1.27 -9.07 -6.90
CA ILE A 32 -2.55 -8.70 -7.51
C ILE A 32 -3.31 -7.70 -6.63
N LEU A 33 -3.38 -7.94 -5.32
CA LEU A 33 -4.09 -7.06 -4.39
C LEU A 33 -3.36 -5.73 -4.18
N SER A 34 -2.03 -5.71 -4.16
CA SER A 34 -1.26 -4.49 -3.97
C SER A 34 -1.26 -3.60 -5.21
N THR A 35 -1.43 -4.17 -6.41
CA THR A 35 -1.56 -3.40 -7.65
C THR A 35 -3.00 -3.30 -8.15
N PHE A 36 -3.98 -3.82 -7.39
CA PHE A 36 -5.39 -3.82 -7.81
C PHE A 36 -5.91 -2.41 -8.14
N PRO A 37 -5.60 -1.36 -7.34
CA PRO A 37 -6.04 -0.01 -7.65
C PRO A 37 -5.38 0.61 -8.90
N ASP A 38 -4.38 -0.06 -9.47
CA ASP A 38 -3.52 0.40 -10.58
C ASP A 38 -3.74 -0.39 -11.89
N ILE A 39 -4.68 -1.35 -11.92
CA ILE A 39 -5.02 -2.18 -13.10
C ILE A 39 -5.42 -1.31 -14.33
N ASP A 40 -5.76 -0.07 -14.07
CA ASP A 40 -6.27 0.99 -14.92
C ASP A 40 -5.20 1.85 -15.62
N ALA A 41 -3.94 1.40 -15.67
CA ALA A 41 -3.07 1.80 -16.79
C ALA A 41 -3.74 1.56 -18.17
N PHE A 42 -4.79 0.72 -18.23
CA PHE A 42 -5.52 0.34 -19.44
C PHE A 42 -6.99 0.82 -19.52
N PHE A 43 -7.58 1.43 -18.48
CA PHE A 43 -9.01 1.79 -18.45
C PHE A 43 -9.31 3.17 -17.81
N SER A 44 -10.44 3.75 -18.23
CA SER A 44 -11.00 5.09 -17.89
C SER A 44 -10.72 5.66 -16.48
N SER A 45 -10.62 7.00 -16.40
CA SER A 45 -10.42 7.81 -15.18
C SER A 45 -11.40 7.56 -14.04
N LEU A 46 -12.58 6.98 -14.32
CA LEU A 46 -13.58 6.64 -13.31
C LEU A 46 -13.13 5.48 -12.40
N HIS A 47 -12.46 4.47 -12.97
CA HIS A 47 -12.00 3.30 -12.23
C HIS A 47 -11.05 3.72 -11.12
N ARG A 48 -10.06 4.55 -11.47
CA ARG A 48 -9.08 5.08 -10.52
C ARG A 48 -9.76 5.75 -9.34
N ILE A 49 -10.70 6.65 -9.62
CA ILE A 49 -11.40 7.42 -8.59
C ILE A 49 -12.17 6.47 -7.65
N LEU A 50 -12.80 5.42 -8.18
CA LEU A 50 -13.53 4.44 -7.38
C LEU A 50 -12.59 3.59 -6.51
N LEU A 51 -11.52 3.03 -7.08
CA LEU A 51 -10.61 2.16 -6.33
C LEU A 51 -9.67 2.91 -5.39
N HIS A 52 -9.55 4.22 -5.54
CA HIS A 52 -8.84 5.08 -4.59
C HIS A 52 -9.75 5.71 -3.52
N SER A 53 -11.05 5.38 -3.54
CA SER A 53 -11.99 5.82 -2.53
C SER A 53 -12.11 4.81 -1.40
N VAL A 54 -11.99 5.29 -0.17
CA VAL A 54 -12.19 4.48 1.05
C VAL A 54 -13.62 3.94 1.13
N VAL A 55 -14.60 4.66 0.57
CA VAL A 55 -16.01 4.23 0.52
C VAL A 55 -16.16 2.91 -0.23
N ILE A 56 -15.36 2.70 -1.28
CA ILE A 56 -15.37 1.47 -2.09
C ILE A 56 -14.37 0.44 -1.55
N LEU A 57 -13.21 0.90 -1.08
CA LEU A 57 -12.17 0.02 -0.53
C LEU A 57 -12.63 -0.72 0.72
N ILE A 58 -13.36 -0.09 1.64
CA ILE A 58 -13.81 -0.78 2.88
C ILE A 58 -14.65 -2.03 2.56
N PRO A 59 -15.72 -1.95 1.74
CA PRO A 59 -16.44 -3.14 1.28
C PRO A 59 -15.53 -4.16 0.60
N LEU A 60 -14.60 -3.71 -0.26
CA LEU A 60 -13.66 -4.60 -0.95
C LEU A 60 -12.76 -5.36 0.02
N ILE A 61 -12.20 -4.69 1.03
CA ILE A 61 -11.36 -5.27 2.08
C ILE A 61 -12.13 -6.38 2.81
N ILE A 62 -13.41 -6.13 3.14
CA ILE A 62 -14.27 -7.11 3.81
C ILE A 62 -14.51 -8.33 2.90
N ILE A 63 -14.84 -8.10 1.62
CA ILE A 63 -15.05 -9.17 0.64
C ILE A 63 -13.78 -10.03 0.49
N VAL A 64 -12.62 -9.40 0.35
CA VAL A 64 -11.32 -10.08 0.25
C VAL A 64 -11.03 -10.88 1.51
N ASP A 65 -11.23 -10.32 2.72
CA ASP A 65 -11.04 -11.04 3.98
C ASP A 65 -11.93 -12.30 4.08
N MET A 66 -13.20 -12.19 3.66
CA MET A 66 -14.14 -13.32 3.63
C MET A 66 -13.70 -14.40 2.64
N ILE A 67 -13.25 -14.02 1.45
CA ILE A 67 -12.72 -14.94 0.44
C ILE A 67 -11.49 -15.67 1.00
N LEU A 68 -10.52 -14.93 1.55
CA LEU A 68 -9.31 -15.51 2.12
C LEU A 68 -9.62 -16.44 3.32
N LYS A 69 -10.63 -16.11 4.13
CA LYS A 69 -11.14 -17.00 5.19
C LYS A 69 -11.59 -18.34 4.63
N LYS A 70 -12.37 -18.32 3.55
CA LYS A 70 -12.85 -19.53 2.86
C LYS A 70 -11.70 -20.38 2.31
N TYR A 71 -10.61 -19.75 1.86
CA TYR A 71 -9.40 -20.44 1.37
C TYR A 71 -8.41 -20.87 2.48
N GLY A 72 -8.78 -20.73 3.76
CA GLY A 72 -8.01 -21.24 4.89
C GLY A 72 -6.80 -20.39 5.30
N TYR A 73 -6.77 -19.12 4.90
CA TYR A 73 -5.72 -18.20 5.36
C TYR A 73 -5.91 -17.86 6.85
N ARG A 74 -4.80 -17.75 7.59
CA ARG A 74 -4.82 -17.36 9.02
C ARG A 74 -5.20 -15.90 9.18
N VAL A 75 -5.75 -15.51 10.33
CA VAL A 75 -6.22 -14.14 10.61
C VAL A 75 -5.20 -13.07 10.19
N TYR A 76 -3.93 -13.20 10.60
CA TYR A 76 -2.88 -12.24 10.22
C TYR A 76 -2.63 -12.16 8.70
N GLN A 77 -2.61 -13.31 8.02
CA GLN A 77 -2.43 -13.36 6.55
C GLN A 77 -3.62 -12.71 5.84
N ARG A 78 -4.84 -12.94 6.35
CA ARG A 78 -6.04 -12.33 5.79
C ARG A 78 -6.02 -10.82 5.92
N LEU A 79 -5.72 -10.30 7.12
CA LEU A 79 -5.62 -8.87 7.38
C LEU A 79 -4.52 -8.21 6.55
N SER A 80 -3.33 -8.80 6.52
CA SER A 80 -2.20 -8.24 5.75
C SER A 80 -2.50 -8.20 4.25
N LEU A 81 -3.14 -9.23 3.69
CA LEU A 81 -3.56 -9.23 2.28
C LEU A 81 -4.73 -8.29 1.99
N SER A 82 -5.78 -8.31 2.83
CA SER A 82 -6.98 -7.53 2.57
C SER A 82 -6.72 -6.03 2.66
N LEU A 83 -5.75 -5.59 3.46
CA LEU A 83 -5.35 -4.19 3.58
C LEU A 83 -4.42 -3.70 2.46
N LEU A 84 -3.91 -4.57 1.58
CA LEU A 84 -2.98 -4.16 0.52
C LEU A 84 -3.54 -3.06 -0.41
N PRO A 85 -4.81 -3.11 -0.87
CA PRO A 85 -5.40 -2.02 -1.66
C PRO A 85 -5.48 -0.70 -0.88
N LEU A 86 -5.66 -0.75 0.44
CA LEU A 86 -5.66 0.47 1.28
C LEU A 86 -4.24 1.01 1.45
N ILE A 87 -3.26 0.13 1.67
CA ILE A 87 -1.85 0.51 1.75
C ILE A 87 -1.41 1.19 0.47
N HIS A 88 -1.78 0.66 -0.69
CA HIS A 88 -1.56 1.27 -2.00
C HIS A 88 -2.06 2.72 -2.02
N VAL A 89 -3.32 2.96 -1.63
CA VAL A 89 -3.91 4.30 -1.64
C VAL A 89 -3.25 5.24 -0.63
N ILE A 90 -2.82 4.74 0.53
CA ILE A 90 -2.04 5.52 1.50
C ILE A 90 -0.68 5.92 0.91
N MET A 91 -0.04 5.02 0.17
CA MET A 91 1.20 5.32 -0.53
C MET A 91 0.98 6.41 -1.56
N ASP A 92 -0.04 6.30 -2.41
CA ASP A 92 -0.42 7.31 -3.41
C ASP A 92 -0.77 8.68 -2.80
N LEU A 93 -1.40 8.69 -1.63
CA LEU A 93 -1.67 9.92 -0.88
C LEU A 93 -0.37 10.58 -0.36
N SER A 94 0.62 9.77 -0.04
CA SER A 94 1.89 10.21 0.57
C SER A 94 2.95 10.52 -0.47
N THR A 95 2.84 9.99 -1.68
CA THR A 95 3.70 10.30 -2.82
C THR A 95 3.11 11.50 -3.59
N ARG A 96 3.95 12.26 -4.30
CA ARG A 96 3.43 13.34 -5.18
C ARG A 96 2.91 12.68 -6.45
N GLY A 97 1.62 12.83 -6.73
CA GLY A 97 0.96 12.19 -7.89
C GLY A 97 -0.30 12.92 -8.35
N ILE A 98 -1.32 12.17 -8.77
CA ILE A 98 -2.67 12.71 -9.01
C ILE A 98 -3.40 12.76 -7.67
N PRO A 99 -4.06 13.89 -7.30
CA PRO A 99 -4.79 13.97 -6.04
C PRO A 99 -5.85 12.89 -5.89
N VAL A 100 -5.84 12.20 -4.75
CA VAL A 100 -6.71 11.04 -4.49
C VAL A 100 -8.05 11.52 -3.91
N LYS A 101 -9.15 11.07 -4.51
CA LYS A 101 -10.51 11.40 -4.06
C LYS A 101 -11.00 10.38 -3.02
N ILE A 102 -10.49 10.50 -1.79
CA ILE A 102 -10.69 9.54 -0.68
C ILE A 102 -12.17 9.23 -0.41
N LEU A 103 -13.05 10.23 -0.55
CA LEU A 103 -14.46 10.14 -0.18
C LEU A 103 -15.41 10.05 -1.38
N PHE A 104 -14.92 9.86 -2.60
CA PHE A 104 -15.81 9.72 -3.76
C PHE A 104 -16.72 8.49 -3.63
N PRO A 105 -18.00 8.52 -4.04
CA PRO A 105 -18.72 9.61 -4.69
C PRO A 105 -19.39 10.59 -3.73
N LEU A 106 -19.15 10.50 -2.42
CA LEU A 106 -19.76 11.42 -1.44
C LEU A 106 -19.23 12.84 -1.61
N VAL A 107 -17.93 12.97 -1.93
CA VAL A 107 -17.25 14.25 -2.12
C VAL A 107 -16.24 14.15 -3.25
N ASP A 108 -16.15 15.19 -4.09
CA ASP A 108 -15.29 15.22 -5.28
C ASP A 108 -13.97 15.99 -5.11
N TYR A 109 -13.48 16.13 -3.88
CA TYR A 109 -12.19 16.78 -3.57
C TYR A 109 -11.04 15.77 -3.59
N GLY A 110 -9.94 16.17 -4.22
CA GLY A 110 -8.69 15.41 -4.21
C GLY A 110 -7.78 15.82 -3.05
N TYR A 111 -7.12 14.84 -2.44
CA TYR A 111 -6.20 15.04 -1.32
C TYR A 111 -4.80 14.57 -1.67
N GLN A 112 -3.79 15.23 -1.09
CA GLN A 112 -2.41 14.77 -1.04
C GLN A 112 -1.78 15.19 0.28
N PHE A 113 -0.95 14.31 0.81
CA PHE A 113 -0.25 14.49 2.07
C PHE A 113 1.28 14.40 1.90
N SER A 114 1.77 14.57 0.68
CA SER A 114 3.21 14.57 0.37
C SER A 114 4.00 15.59 1.19
N TRP A 115 3.37 16.71 1.56
CA TRP A 115 3.93 17.75 2.43
C TRP A 115 4.30 17.25 3.83
N LEU A 116 3.65 16.18 4.34
CA LEU A 116 3.98 15.58 5.64
C LEU A 116 5.42 15.05 5.69
N LEU A 117 5.96 14.65 4.55
CA LEU A 117 7.30 14.06 4.45
C LEU A 117 8.35 15.08 3.98
N ASP A 118 7.94 16.24 3.46
CA ASP A 118 8.85 17.22 2.87
C ASP A 118 9.90 17.70 3.89
N SER A 119 9.52 17.97 5.13
CA SER A 119 10.47 18.38 6.19
C SER A 119 11.54 17.32 6.48
N ILE A 120 11.15 16.03 6.49
CA ILE A 120 12.09 14.93 6.72
C ILE A 120 13.05 14.80 5.55
N ILE A 121 12.53 14.87 4.32
CA ILE A 121 13.32 14.72 3.09
C ILE A 121 14.32 15.87 2.93
N ILE A 122 13.90 17.11 3.19
CA ILE A 122 14.78 18.29 3.12
C ILE A 122 15.94 18.14 4.10
N ASN A 123 15.67 17.70 5.33
CA ASN A 123 16.73 17.48 6.33
C ASN A 123 17.69 16.35 5.92
N LEU A 124 17.17 15.26 5.34
CA LEU A 124 18.02 14.17 4.81
C LEU A 124 18.91 14.66 3.66
N LEU A 125 18.37 15.50 2.77
CA LEU A 125 19.12 16.06 1.65
C LEU A 125 20.23 17.01 2.08
N GLN A 126 20.04 17.77 3.16
CA GLN A 126 21.08 18.64 3.72
C GLN A 126 22.33 17.85 4.19
N LEU A 127 22.15 16.60 4.59
CA LEU A 127 23.23 15.72 5.03
C LEU A 127 23.93 15.01 3.86
N SER A 128 23.33 15.04 2.67
CA SER A 128 23.84 14.30 1.52
C SER A 128 24.82 15.13 0.70
N PRO A 129 25.97 14.56 0.28
CA PRO A 129 26.87 15.23 -0.64
C PRO A 129 26.36 15.21 -2.10
N TYR A 130 25.22 14.55 -2.37
CA TYR A 130 24.68 14.40 -3.72
C TYR A 130 23.31 15.08 -3.87
N SER A 131 23.05 15.62 -5.06
CA SER A 131 21.73 16.09 -5.45
C SER A 131 20.85 14.91 -5.86
N TYR A 132 19.70 14.76 -5.22
CA TYR A 132 18.69 13.76 -5.56
C TYR A 132 17.36 14.42 -5.91
N PHE A 133 16.53 13.69 -6.66
CA PHE A 133 15.14 14.06 -6.88
C PHE A 133 14.33 13.79 -5.61
N ILE A 134 13.71 14.83 -5.06
CA ILE A 134 12.90 14.78 -3.83
C ILE A 134 11.79 13.73 -3.96
N GLU A 135 11.19 13.61 -5.15
CA GLU A 135 10.13 12.66 -5.45
C GLU A 135 10.58 11.20 -5.29
N VAL A 136 11.80 10.86 -5.70
CA VAL A 136 12.33 9.49 -5.57
C VAL A 136 12.58 9.15 -4.12
N ILE A 137 13.23 10.06 -3.37
CA ILE A 137 13.45 9.88 -1.92
C ILE A 137 12.11 9.74 -1.19
N ARG A 138 11.07 10.48 -1.60
CA ARG A 138 9.74 10.35 -1.01
C ARG A 138 9.17 8.95 -1.19
N VAL A 139 9.21 8.41 -2.40
CA VAL A 139 8.74 7.04 -2.69
C VAL A 139 9.52 6.02 -1.86
N ASP A 140 10.85 6.13 -1.82
CA ASP A 140 11.71 5.22 -1.06
C ASP A 140 11.44 5.30 0.44
N LEU A 141 11.22 6.50 0.99
CA LEU A 141 10.89 6.71 2.39
C LEU A 141 9.52 6.12 2.73
N VAL A 142 8.50 6.36 1.90
CA VAL A 142 7.17 5.77 2.07
C VAL A 142 7.24 4.25 2.03
N LEU A 143 7.94 3.70 1.04
CA LEU A 143 8.16 2.26 0.91
C LEU A 143 8.83 1.70 2.17
N LEU A 144 9.89 2.33 2.65
CA LEU A 144 10.59 1.94 3.87
C LEU A 144 9.65 1.92 5.07
N LEU A 145 8.84 2.97 5.26
CA LEU A 145 7.89 3.07 6.38
C LEU A 145 6.83 1.97 6.32
N VAL A 146 6.28 1.68 5.13
CA VAL A 146 5.30 0.60 4.94
C VAL A 146 5.93 -0.76 5.22
N VAL A 147 7.15 -1.01 4.74
CA VAL A 147 7.87 -2.26 4.99
C VAL A 147 8.14 -2.43 6.48
N LEU A 148 8.62 -1.39 7.17
CA LEU A 148 8.84 -1.41 8.61
C LEU A 148 7.53 -1.69 9.37
N PHE A 149 6.42 -1.05 8.96
CA PHE A 149 5.10 -1.30 9.54
C PHE A 149 4.67 -2.77 9.38
N LEU A 150 4.83 -3.37 8.20
CA LEU A 150 4.52 -4.79 7.96
C LEU A 150 5.38 -5.72 8.83
N ILE A 151 6.68 -5.43 8.97
CA ILE A 151 7.59 -6.22 9.81
C ILE A 151 7.21 -6.11 11.29
N ILE A 152 6.97 -4.88 11.79
CA ILE A 152 6.62 -4.63 13.19
C ILE A 152 5.29 -5.29 13.54
N THR A 153 4.27 -5.12 12.70
CA THR A 153 2.95 -5.75 12.92
C THR A 153 3.06 -7.27 12.92
N ASN A 154 3.87 -7.87 12.05
CA ASN A 154 4.12 -9.30 12.09
C ASN A 154 4.80 -9.73 13.40
N SER A 155 5.83 -9.00 13.83
CA SER A 155 6.58 -9.29 15.06
C SER A 155 5.67 -9.25 16.29
N LEU A 156 4.85 -8.20 16.42
CA LEU A 156 3.87 -8.06 17.51
C LEU A 156 2.83 -9.19 17.45
N THR A 157 2.25 -9.45 16.27
CA THR A 157 1.22 -10.48 16.13
C THR A 157 1.75 -11.89 16.39
N CYS A 158 3.02 -12.17 16.04
CA CYS A 158 3.68 -13.42 16.40
C CYS A 158 4.02 -13.54 17.89
N LYS A 159 4.12 -12.43 18.61
CA LYS A 159 4.37 -12.42 20.06
C LYS A 159 3.08 -12.67 20.85
N TYR A 160 1.95 -12.08 20.44
CA TYR A 160 0.67 -12.17 21.17
C TYR A 160 -0.25 -13.37 20.81
N ILE A 161 0.14 -14.23 19.87
CA ILE A 161 -0.64 -15.44 19.51
C ILE A 161 -0.06 -16.72 20.14
N PHE A 162 1.09 -16.62 20.83
CA PHE A 162 1.76 -17.74 21.49
C PHE A 162 1.91 -17.57 23.01
N ASP A 163 1.31 -16.53 23.58
CA ASP A 163 1.06 -16.37 25.02
C ASP A 163 -0.45 -16.58 25.29
#